data_AF-A0AAV4TGT8-F1
#
_entry.id   AF-A0AAV4TGT8-F1
#
_cell.length_a   1.000
_cell.length_b   1.000
_cell.length_c   1.000
_cell.angle_alpha   90.00
_cell.angle_beta   90.00
_cell.angle_gamma   90.00
#
_symmetry.space_group_name_H-M   'P 1'
#
loop_
_entity.id
_entity.type
_entity.pdbx_description
1 polymer ?
#
loop_
_entity_poly.entity_id
_entity_poly.type
_entity_poly.pdbx_seq_one_letter_code
_entity_poly.pdbx_strand_id
1 'polypeptide(L)'
;MGTRYLAAEDETFIKESSKATFQVVDSSGRLPSGTLEGTLTDLGDYDQCLDVVQPKKAKHMDIQGQYCTLEVQPVLPELHSRVSMNTKVLDFGNISTDSVLSDLSHGSALFHLMVMRIGVCVPSPCVADDIQALTAALLKKVPVQVSVKLRDKTRIPCHDTAVCIVM
;
A
#
# COMPACT_ATOMS: atom_id res chain seq x y z
N MET A 1 33.77 14.87 29.49
CA MET A 1 33.62 13.54 28.84
C MET A 1 32.19 13.25 28.35
N GLY A 2 31.11 13.66 29.04
CA GLY A 2 29.74 13.21 28.73
C GLY A 2 29.03 13.78 27.48
N THR A 3 29.34 15.00 27.04
CA THR A 3 28.65 15.63 25.88
C THR A 3 29.07 15.05 24.53
N ARG A 4 30.31 14.55 24.41
CA ARG A 4 30.78 13.87 23.19
C ARG A 4 30.16 12.49 22.99
N TYR A 5 29.85 11.79 24.09
CA TYR A 5 29.15 10.51 24.02
C TYR A 5 27.69 10.69 23.57
N LEU A 6 26.98 11.67 24.15
CA LEU A 6 25.59 11.97 23.76
C LEU A 6 25.46 12.38 22.29
N ALA A 7 26.41 13.13 21.72
CA ALA A 7 26.39 13.49 20.30
C ALA A 7 26.62 12.27 19.37
N ALA A 8 27.49 11.34 19.77
CA ALA A 8 27.74 10.10 19.01
C ALA A 8 26.54 9.12 19.08
N GLU A 9 25.83 9.09 20.21
CA GLU A 9 24.59 8.32 20.38
C GLU A 9 23.44 8.88 19.51
N ASP A 10 23.40 10.20 19.31
CA ASP A 10 22.38 10.86 18.46
C ASP A 10 22.64 10.60 16.97
N GLU A 11 23.88 10.72 16.49
CA GLU A 11 24.23 10.41 15.09
C GLU A 11 24.01 8.94 14.71
N THR A 12 24.29 8.01 15.63
CA THR A 12 24.02 6.59 15.40
C THR A 12 22.53 6.30 15.39
N PHE A 13 21.75 6.96 16.25
CA PHE A 13 20.29 6.87 16.23
C PHE A 13 19.68 7.37 14.92
N ILE A 14 20.10 8.53 14.40
CA ILE A 14 19.60 9.08 13.13
C ILE A 14 19.85 8.11 11.96
N LYS A 15 21.02 7.46 11.93
CA LYS A 15 21.35 6.45 10.92
C LYS A 15 20.49 5.20 11.06
N GLU A 16 20.28 4.71 12.27
CA GLU A 16 19.41 3.57 12.56
C GLU A 16 17.96 3.86 12.12
N SER A 17 17.42 5.02 12.51
CA SER A 17 16.06 5.47 12.18
C SER A 17 15.83 5.62 10.68
N SER A 18 16.83 6.13 9.96
CA SER A 18 16.76 6.25 8.50
C SER A 18 16.72 4.89 7.83
N LYS A 19 17.52 3.93 8.32
CA LYS A 19 17.51 2.54 7.85
C LYS A 19 16.16 1.88 8.10
N ALA A 20 15.62 1.98 9.31
CA ALA A 20 14.31 1.41 9.64
C ALA A 20 13.20 2.00 8.75
N THR A 21 13.21 3.32 8.53
CA THR A 21 12.26 3.98 7.62
C THR A 21 12.38 3.46 6.20
N PHE A 22 13.60 3.27 5.70
CA PHE A 22 13.81 2.69 4.37
C PHE A 22 13.32 1.24 4.29
N GLN A 23 13.54 0.43 5.34
CA GLN A 23 13.03 -0.94 5.40
C GLN A 23 11.51 -0.99 5.36
N VAL A 24 10.82 -0.10 6.10
CA VAL A 24 9.36 0.02 6.02
C VAL A 24 8.91 0.30 4.58
N VAL A 25 9.52 1.28 3.90
CA VAL A 25 9.13 1.61 2.52
C VAL A 25 9.44 0.48 1.56
N ASP A 26 10.58 -0.19 1.71
CA ASP A 26 11.01 -1.28 0.83
C ASP A 26 10.14 -2.53 0.98
N SER A 27 9.57 -2.78 2.18
CA SER A 27 8.61 -3.86 2.43
C SER A 27 7.22 -3.62 1.84
N SER A 28 6.95 -2.43 1.31
CA SER A 28 5.67 -2.14 0.68
C SER A 28 5.58 -2.74 -0.73
N GLY A 29 4.39 -3.24 -1.05
CA GLY A 29 4.00 -3.61 -2.41
C GLY A 29 4.04 -2.42 -3.35
N ARG A 30 4.30 -2.72 -4.62
CA ARG A 30 4.49 -1.76 -5.69
C ARG A 30 3.36 -1.88 -6.69
N LEU A 31 3.48 -1.15 -7.80
CA LEU A 31 2.63 -1.41 -8.95
C LEU A 31 3.08 -2.75 -9.57
N PRO A 32 2.23 -3.78 -9.61
CA PRO A 32 2.63 -5.08 -10.09
C PRO A 32 3.07 -5.02 -11.55
N SER A 33 4.14 -5.74 -11.88
CA SER A 33 4.47 -5.99 -13.28
C SER A 33 3.33 -6.78 -13.92
N GLY A 34 2.99 -6.45 -15.15
CA GLY A 34 1.82 -7.04 -15.79
C GLY A 34 0.49 -6.36 -15.44
N THR A 35 0.49 -5.16 -14.84
CA THR A 35 -0.77 -4.46 -14.51
C THR A 35 -1.67 -4.27 -15.73
N LEU A 36 -1.08 -3.96 -16.89
CA LEU A 36 -1.83 -3.81 -18.14
C LEU A 36 -2.28 -5.16 -18.72
N GLU A 37 -1.55 -6.24 -18.41
CA GLU A 37 -1.92 -7.62 -18.72
C GLU A 37 -2.89 -8.25 -17.69
N GLY A 38 -3.29 -7.52 -16.64
CA GLY A 38 -4.29 -7.95 -15.66
C GLY A 38 -3.76 -8.40 -14.29
N THR A 39 -2.47 -8.19 -13.99
CA THR A 39 -1.94 -8.39 -12.63
C THR A 39 -2.38 -7.23 -11.74
N LEU A 40 -3.28 -7.47 -10.79
CA LEU A 40 -3.84 -6.39 -9.95
C LEU A 40 -3.38 -6.47 -8.49
N THR A 41 -2.58 -7.46 -8.11
CA THR A 41 -2.21 -7.69 -6.71
C THR A 41 -0.69 -7.68 -6.55
N ASP A 42 -0.22 -6.87 -5.60
CA ASP A 42 1.15 -6.91 -5.08
C ASP A 42 1.14 -6.64 -3.57
N LEU A 43 1.41 -7.66 -2.78
CA LEU A 43 1.29 -7.58 -1.32
C LEU A 43 2.58 -7.10 -0.63
N GLY A 44 3.68 -6.92 -1.36
CA GLY A 44 4.98 -6.62 -0.75
C GLY A 44 5.45 -7.72 0.20
N ASP A 45 6.33 -7.35 1.13
CA ASP A 45 6.89 -8.26 2.13
C ASP A 45 6.25 -8.02 3.50
N TYR A 46 5.27 -8.87 3.82
CA TYR A 46 4.50 -8.80 5.07
C TYR A 46 5.38 -9.03 6.30
N ASP A 47 6.18 -10.09 6.28
CA ASP A 47 6.98 -10.49 7.44
C ASP A 47 8.10 -9.49 7.68
N GLN A 48 8.80 -9.05 6.62
CA GLN A 48 9.82 -8.01 6.73
C GLN A 48 9.24 -6.71 7.29
N CYS A 49 8.02 -6.33 6.90
CA CYS A 49 7.36 -5.14 7.43
C CYS A 49 7.18 -5.22 8.94
N LEU A 50 6.64 -6.33 9.45
CA LEU A 50 6.40 -6.53 10.88
C LEU A 50 7.69 -6.68 11.70
N ASP A 51 8.78 -7.07 11.05
CA ASP A 51 10.09 -7.26 11.65
C ASP A 51 10.85 -5.95 11.84
N VAL A 52 10.40 -4.85 11.22
CA VAL A 52 10.98 -3.54 11.45
C VAL A 52 10.61 -3.05 12.84
N VAL A 53 11.54 -3.22 13.79
CA VAL A 53 11.43 -2.72 15.16
C VAL A 53 12.66 -1.90 15.50
N GLN A 54 12.44 -0.62 15.80
CA GLN A 54 13.44 0.28 16.35
C GLN A 54 13.00 0.72 17.75
N PRO A 55 13.58 0.14 18.82
CA PRO A 55 13.22 0.51 20.18
C PRO A 55 13.72 1.92 20.53
N LYS A 56 12.92 2.59 21.36
CA LYS A 56 13.16 3.93 21.88
C LYS A 56 14.54 4.05 22.53
N LYS A 57 15.34 5.02 22.07
CA LYS A 57 16.49 5.53 22.84
C LYS A 57 16.14 6.92 23.37
N ALA A 58 15.88 6.99 24.68
CA ALA A 58 15.67 8.17 25.53
C ALA A 58 14.73 9.30 24.99
N LYS A 59 15.15 10.03 23.96
CA LYS A 59 14.45 11.20 23.38
C LYS A 59 13.70 10.94 22.08
N HIS A 60 13.86 9.77 21.47
CA HIS A 60 13.33 9.50 20.13
C HIS A 60 12.04 8.67 20.16
N MET A 61 11.30 8.65 19.05
CA MET A 61 10.06 7.86 18.92
C MET A 61 10.37 6.40 18.59
N ASP A 62 9.51 5.48 19.06
CA ASP A 62 9.53 4.07 18.65
C ASP A 62 9.08 3.96 17.20
N ILE A 63 9.86 3.28 16.35
CA ILE A 63 9.45 2.92 14.99
C ILE A 63 9.10 1.44 15.01
N GLN A 64 7.85 1.13 14.72
CA GLN A 64 7.39 -0.24 14.50
C GLN A 64 6.64 -0.30 13.19
N GLY A 65 6.99 -1.24 12.31
CA GLY A 65 6.26 -1.46 11.08
C GLY A 65 4.84 -1.98 11.33
N GLN A 66 3.89 -1.49 10.55
CA GLN A 66 2.51 -1.91 10.52
C GLN A 66 2.11 -2.19 9.09
N TYR A 67 1.44 -3.31 8.88
CA TYR A 67 1.05 -3.73 7.55
C TYR A 67 -0.41 -3.38 7.25
N CYS A 68 -0.63 -2.65 6.18
CA CYS A 68 -1.94 -2.28 5.67
C CYS A 68 -2.17 -2.91 4.30
N THR A 69 -3.42 -3.27 3.99
CA THR A 69 -3.80 -3.66 2.63
C THR A 69 -4.68 -2.57 2.03
N LEU A 70 -4.23 -2.02 0.90
CA LEU A 70 -4.97 -1.06 0.10
C LEU A 70 -5.76 -1.81 -0.96
N GLU A 71 -7.06 -1.52 -1.04
CA GLU A 71 -7.92 -1.93 -2.15
C GLU A 71 -8.29 -0.68 -2.96
N VAL A 72 -7.90 -0.66 -4.23
CA VAL A 72 -8.19 0.44 -5.15
C VAL A 72 -9.04 -0.10 -6.29
N GLN A 73 -10.21 0.49 -6.48
CA GLN A 73 -11.14 0.13 -7.54
C GLN A 73 -11.54 1.37 -8.34
N PRO A 74 -11.69 1.28 -9.67
CA PRO A 74 -12.17 2.39 -10.47
C PRO A 74 -13.63 2.71 -10.12
N VAL A 75 -13.96 3.99 -10.04
CA VAL A 75 -15.35 4.44 -9.98
C VAL A 75 -15.89 4.43 -11.40
N LEU A 76 -16.78 3.49 -11.66
CA LEU A 76 -17.38 3.30 -12.97
C LEU A 76 -18.85 3.74 -12.94
N PRO A 77 -19.37 4.28 -14.05
CA PRO A 77 -20.79 4.57 -14.20
C PRO A 77 -21.65 3.32 -13.99
N GLU A 78 -22.88 3.50 -13.53
CA GLU A 78 -23.80 2.38 -13.32
C GLU A 78 -24.01 1.56 -14.61
N LEU A 79 -23.92 0.24 -14.46
CA LEU A 79 -24.09 -0.69 -15.54
C LEU A 79 -25.55 -0.71 -16.01
N HIS A 80 -25.83 -0.18 -17.21
CA HIS A 80 -27.12 -0.43 -17.85
C HIS A 80 -27.31 -1.93 -18.09
N SER A 81 -28.55 -2.43 -18.00
CA SER A 81 -28.92 -3.85 -17.88
C SER A 81 -28.52 -4.79 -19.04
N ARG A 82 -27.73 -4.33 -20.01
CA ARG A 82 -27.18 -5.12 -21.12
C ARG A 82 -25.74 -4.69 -21.39
N VAL A 83 -24.79 -5.40 -20.76
CA VAL A 83 -23.36 -5.27 -21.08
C VAL A 83 -22.95 -6.43 -21.96
N SER A 84 -22.43 -6.09 -23.13
CA SER A 84 -21.77 -7.02 -24.03
C SER A 84 -20.26 -6.84 -23.88
N MET A 85 -19.47 -7.83 -24.30
CA MET A 85 -18.01 -7.80 -24.25
C MET A 85 -17.40 -6.63 -25.06
N ASN A 86 -18.20 -5.95 -25.88
CA ASN A 86 -17.81 -4.79 -26.69
C ASN A 86 -18.36 -3.45 -26.16
N THR A 87 -19.04 -3.43 -25.00
CA THR A 87 -19.57 -2.19 -24.43
C THR A 87 -18.41 -1.35 -23.90
N LYS A 88 -18.17 -0.19 -24.54
CA LYS A 88 -17.18 0.79 -24.08
C LYS A 88 -17.73 1.56 -22.90
N VAL A 89 -17.26 1.24 -21.69
CA VAL A 89 -17.56 1.94 -20.43
C VAL A 89 -16.67 3.17 -20.27
N LEU A 90 -15.45 3.13 -20.81
CA LEU A 90 -14.53 4.28 -20.84
C LEU A 90 -14.38 4.78 -22.28
N ASP A 91 -14.68 6.07 -22.50
CA ASP A 91 -14.50 6.76 -23.78
C ASP A 91 -13.35 7.78 -23.67
N PHE A 92 -12.26 7.52 -24.39
CA PHE A 92 -11.05 8.35 -24.39
C PHE A 92 -10.98 9.29 -25.60
N GLY A 93 -12.13 9.70 -26.17
CA GLY A 93 -12.28 10.42 -27.45
C GLY A 93 -11.42 11.66 -27.74
N ASN A 94 -10.58 12.13 -26.82
CA ASN A 94 -9.64 13.25 -26.99
C ASN A 94 -8.14 12.86 -27.00
N ILE A 95 -7.81 11.57 -26.89
CA ILE A 95 -6.41 11.09 -26.86
C ILE A 95 -6.18 10.23 -28.11
N SER A 96 -5.10 10.50 -28.86
CA SER A 96 -4.72 9.73 -30.05
C SER A 96 -4.79 8.23 -29.75
N THR A 97 -5.61 7.52 -30.52
CA THR A 97 -5.94 6.12 -30.29
C THR A 97 -4.80 5.22 -30.77
N ASP A 98 -3.79 5.04 -29.92
CA ASP A 98 -2.86 3.92 -30.04
C ASP A 98 -3.61 2.60 -29.72
N SER A 99 -3.11 1.48 -30.26
CA SER A 99 -3.73 0.15 -30.09
C SER A 99 -4.03 -0.20 -28.63
N VAL A 100 -3.14 0.21 -27.71
CA VAL A 100 -3.29 -0.01 -26.27
C VAL A 100 -4.52 0.70 -25.69
N LEU A 101 -4.79 1.94 -26.10
CA LEU A 101 -5.94 2.70 -25.62
C LEU A 101 -7.25 2.15 -26.19
N SER A 102 -7.24 1.66 -27.42
CA SER A 102 -8.37 0.94 -28.00
C SER A 102 -8.65 -0.38 -27.29
N ASP A 103 -7.61 -1.14 -26.93
CA ASP A 103 -7.76 -2.42 -26.22
C ASP A 103 -8.35 -2.21 -24.81
N LEU A 104 -7.90 -1.18 -24.11
CA LEU A 104 -8.47 -0.74 -22.83
C LEU A 104 -9.95 -0.30 -22.97
N SER A 105 -10.32 0.31 -24.11
CA SER A 105 -11.72 0.70 -24.36
C SER A 105 -12.64 -0.50 -24.60
N HIS A 106 -12.16 -1.52 -25.32
CA HIS A 106 -12.91 -2.74 -25.62
C HIS A 106 -13.06 -3.65 -24.39
N GLY A 107 -12.05 -3.72 -23.52
CA GLY A 107 -12.08 -4.47 -22.27
C GLY A 107 -12.73 -3.73 -21.09
N SER A 108 -13.23 -2.51 -21.28
CA SER A 108 -13.62 -1.63 -20.16
C SER A 108 -14.76 -2.15 -19.28
N ALA A 109 -15.53 -3.14 -19.73
CA ALA A 109 -16.48 -3.86 -18.88
C ALA A 109 -15.78 -4.64 -17.74
N LEU A 110 -14.57 -5.18 -18.00
CA LEU A 110 -13.75 -5.91 -17.02
C LEU A 110 -13.29 -4.99 -15.88
N PHE A 111 -13.30 -3.67 -16.07
CA PHE A 111 -12.90 -2.72 -15.04
C PHE A 111 -13.79 -2.78 -13.78
N HIS A 112 -15.03 -3.28 -13.89
CA HIS A 112 -15.89 -3.54 -12.72
C HIS A 112 -15.37 -4.68 -11.83
N LEU A 113 -14.54 -5.55 -12.40
CA LEU A 113 -13.89 -6.65 -11.69
C LEU A 113 -12.45 -6.31 -11.28
N MET A 114 -11.95 -5.14 -11.70
CA MET A 114 -10.60 -4.71 -11.37
C MET A 114 -10.54 -4.12 -9.97
N VAL A 115 -10.16 -4.95 -9.00
CA VAL A 115 -9.78 -4.52 -7.66
C VAL A 115 -8.28 -4.68 -7.52
N MET A 116 -7.56 -3.56 -7.48
CA MET A 116 -6.14 -3.57 -7.20
C MET A 116 -5.91 -3.76 -5.70
N ARG A 117 -5.06 -4.71 -5.32
CA ARG A 117 -4.70 -4.98 -3.93
C ARG A 117 -3.21 -4.74 -3.73
N ILE A 118 -2.87 -3.73 -2.93
CA ILE A 118 -1.49 -3.36 -2.66
C ILE A 118 -1.21 -3.46 -1.16
N GLY A 119 -0.20 -4.21 -0.76
CA GLY A 119 0.28 -4.20 0.62
C GLY A 119 1.14 -2.97 0.87
N VAL A 120 0.90 -2.22 1.94
CA VAL A 120 1.72 -1.05 2.30
C VAL A 120 2.17 -1.18 3.73
N CYS A 121 3.46 -1.03 3.93
CA CYS A 121 4.06 -1.01 5.25
C CYS A 121 4.23 0.45 5.69
N VAL A 122 3.73 0.76 6.89
CA VAL A 122 3.80 2.10 7.47
C VAL A 122 4.41 2.06 8.87
N PRO A 123 5.10 3.12 9.31
CA PRO A 123 5.62 3.17 10.66
C PRO A 123 4.48 3.47 11.66
N SER A 124 4.69 3.09 12.92
CA SER A 124 3.72 3.22 14.01
C SER A 124 3.03 4.57 14.26
N PRO A 125 3.64 5.75 13.98
CA PRO A 125 2.94 7.03 14.08
C PRO A 125 1.94 7.31 12.93
N CYS A 126 1.86 6.48 11.89
CA CYS A 126 0.94 6.65 10.78
C CYS A 126 -0.36 5.87 11.02
N VAL A 127 -1.52 6.54 10.92
CA VAL A 127 -2.85 5.93 11.06
C VAL A 127 -3.42 5.64 9.67
N ALA A 128 -4.30 4.66 9.52
CA ALA A 128 -4.93 4.36 8.22
C ALA A 128 -5.66 5.55 7.59
N ASP A 129 -6.18 6.47 8.41
CA ASP A 129 -6.80 7.71 7.95
C ASP A 129 -5.78 8.60 7.22
N ASP A 130 -4.52 8.63 7.67
CA ASP A 130 -3.45 9.37 7.00
C ASP A 130 -3.11 8.75 5.65
N ILE A 131 -3.09 7.41 5.58
CA ILE A 131 -2.85 6.69 4.33
C ILE A 131 -3.99 6.96 3.34
N GLN A 132 -5.24 6.89 3.82
CA GLN A 132 -6.40 7.18 2.99
C GLN A 132 -6.37 8.63 2.47
N ALA A 133 -6.01 9.61 3.32
CA ALA A 133 -5.87 11.00 2.92
C ALA A 133 -4.74 11.21 1.90
N LEU A 134 -3.58 10.57 2.11
CA LEU A 134 -2.44 10.62 1.18
C LEU A 134 -2.78 9.99 -0.16
N THR A 135 -3.37 8.80 -0.17
CA THR A 135 -3.77 8.13 -1.42
C THR A 135 -4.85 8.92 -2.15
N ALA A 136 -5.83 9.49 -1.43
CA ALA A 136 -6.86 10.35 -2.01
C ALA A 136 -6.26 11.64 -2.59
N ALA A 137 -5.26 12.23 -1.94
CA ALA A 137 -4.57 13.42 -2.45
C ALA A 137 -3.78 13.12 -3.73
N LEU A 138 -3.11 11.97 -3.80
CA LEU A 138 -2.35 11.52 -4.98
C LEU A 138 -3.26 11.15 -6.16
N LEU A 139 -4.41 10.55 -5.88
CA LEU A 139 -5.36 10.07 -6.90
C LEU A 139 -6.50 11.05 -7.17
N LYS A 140 -6.40 12.31 -6.75
CA LYS A 140 -7.44 13.34 -6.92
C LYS A 140 -7.89 13.56 -8.38
N LYS A 141 -7.03 13.21 -9.34
CA LYS A 141 -7.31 13.35 -10.78
C LYS A 141 -7.91 12.09 -11.42
N VAL A 142 -8.02 10.98 -10.69
CA VAL A 142 -8.49 9.71 -11.19
C VAL A 142 -9.76 9.32 -10.43
N PRO A 143 -10.86 8.96 -11.10
CA PRO A 143 -12.08 8.50 -10.44
C PRO A 143 -11.85 7.08 -9.90
N VAL A 144 -11.23 6.97 -8.71
CA VAL A 144 -11.00 5.70 -8.00
C VAL A 144 -11.56 5.77 -6.59
N GLN A 145 -12.11 4.65 -6.14
CA GLN A 145 -12.46 4.40 -4.75
C GLN A 145 -11.28 3.67 -4.09
N VAL A 146 -10.81 4.20 -2.97
CA VAL A 146 -9.71 3.63 -2.19
C VAL A 146 -10.26 3.20 -0.84
N SER A 147 -10.07 1.94 -0.49
CA SER A 147 -10.41 1.39 0.83
C SER A 147 -9.14 0.87 1.50
N VAL A 148 -8.87 1.34 2.72
CA VAL A 148 -7.72 0.89 3.52
C VAL A 148 -8.21 -0.14 4.51
N LYS A 149 -7.71 -1.38 4.43
CA LYS A 149 -7.91 -2.42 5.43
C LYS A 149 -6.66 -2.52 6.28
N LEU A 150 -6.76 -2.06 7.53
CA LEU A 150 -5.75 -2.33 8.54
C LEU A 150 -5.77 -3.82 8.87
N ARG A 151 -4.61 -4.47 8.81
CA ARG A 151 -4.40 -5.77 9.46
C ARG A 151 -3.51 -5.53 10.68
N ASP A 152 -3.93 -6.14 11.79
CA ASP A 152 -3.66 -5.74 13.17
C ASP A 152 -2.20 -5.38 13.53
N LYS A 153 -2.09 -4.41 14.46
CA LYS A 153 -0.89 -4.16 15.26
C LYS A 153 -0.79 -5.29 16.29
N THR A 154 0.02 -6.30 16.04
CA THR A 154 0.79 -7.06 17.04
C THR A 154 1.18 -8.42 16.46
N ARG A 155 2.48 -8.74 16.45
CA ARG A 155 2.84 -10.07 16.92
C ARG A 155 2.27 -10.16 18.33
N ILE A 156 1.18 -10.88 18.53
CA ILE A 156 0.86 -11.37 19.87
C ILE A 156 2.14 -12.12 20.29
N PRO A 157 2.77 -11.76 21.42
CA PRO A 157 3.92 -12.53 21.89
C PRO A 157 3.40 -13.93 22.17
N CYS A 158 3.73 -14.88 21.30
CA CYS A 158 3.54 -16.31 21.56
C CYS A 158 4.49 -16.68 22.69
N HIS A 159 4.10 -16.36 23.92
CA HIS A 159 4.72 -16.89 25.12
C HIS A 159 4.14 -18.30 25.33
N ASP A 160 4.97 -19.31 25.05
CA ASP A 160 4.81 -20.72 25.42
C ASP A 160 3.37 -21.27 25.50
N THR A 161 2.79 -21.64 24.36
CA THR A 161 2.25 -22.99 24.04
C THR A 161 1.30 -22.95 22.84
N ALA A 162 1.65 -23.73 21.82
CA ALA A 162 0.80 -24.41 20.85
C ALA A 162 -0.34 -23.65 20.13
N VAL A 163 -0.14 -23.51 18.81
CA VAL A 163 -1.17 -23.37 17.73
C VAL A 163 -1.71 -21.95 17.50
N CYS A 164 -1.04 -21.20 16.62
CA CYS A 164 -1.65 -20.09 15.88
C CYS A 164 -2.38 -20.66 14.67
N ILE A 165 -3.69 -20.87 14.78
CA ILE A 165 -4.55 -21.09 13.59
C ILE A 165 -4.78 -19.71 12.96
N VAL A 166 -4.29 -19.56 11.73
CA VAL A 166 -4.72 -18.50 10.81
C VAL A 166 -6.19 -18.81 10.49
N MET A 167 -7.13 -18.04 11.07
CA MET A 167 -8.52 -17.98 10.58
C MET A 167 -8.67 -16.83 9.59
#